data_AF-A0A9P6ZRW2-F1
#
_entry.id   AF-A0A9P6ZRW2-F1
#
_cell.length_a   1.000
_cell.length_b   1.000
_cell.length_c   1.000
_cell.angle_alpha   90.00
_cell.angle_beta   90.00
_cell.angle_gamma   90.00
#
_symmetry.space_group_name_H-M   'P 1'
#
loop_
_entity.id
_entity.type
_entity.pdbx_description
1 polymer ?
#
loop_
_entity_poly.entity_id
_entity_poly.type
_entity_poly.pdbx_seq_one_letter_code
_entity_poly.pdbx_strand_id
1 'polypeptide(L)'
;MLQELSHMDRITQLQDEIQRLLTIMSSTIAYLTARSTFLQVSEQIPITKTRNPDKYDPPELFEANKTELVQDLIVKAKQIEYLIQSLPVPEPEQQQANRLQALEQQMQDANEEYIQAVDRASKPSFSC
;
A
#
# COMPACT_ATOMS: atom_id res chain seq x y z
N MET A 1 20.64 9.07 -5.53
CA MET A 1 20.05 8.51 -6.77
C MET A 1 19.65 7.03 -6.66
N LEU A 2 20.17 6.26 -5.68
CA LEU A 2 19.82 4.83 -5.47
C LEU A 2 18.47 4.58 -4.76
N GLN A 3 17.72 5.63 -4.44
CA GLN A 3 16.51 5.51 -3.61
C GLN A 3 15.27 5.08 -4.40
N GLU A 4 15.34 5.07 -5.74
CA GLU A 4 14.21 4.67 -6.61
C GLU A 4 14.12 3.16 -6.87
N LEU A 5 15.17 2.39 -6.60
CA LEU A 5 15.21 0.93 -6.86
C LEU A 5 14.98 0.07 -5.61
N SER A 6 15.04 0.65 -4.40
CA SER A 6 14.89 -0.08 -3.12
C SER A 6 13.49 -0.02 -2.52
N HIS A 7 12.60 0.82 -3.06
CA HIS A 7 11.22 0.92 -2.62
C HIS A 7 10.40 0.00 -3.54
N MET A 8 9.62 -0.94 -3.00
CA MET A 8 8.64 -1.69 -3.80
C MET A 8 7.88 -0.70 -4.70
N ASP A 9 7.68 -1.03 -5.98
CA ASP A 9 7.07 -0.13 -6.96
C ASP A 9 5.79 0.49 -6.36
N ARG A 10 5.68 1.83 -6.39
CA ARG A 10 4.57 2.55 -5.76
C ARG A 10 3.22 2.14 -6.35
N ILE A 11 3.21 1.74 -7.63
CA ILE A 11 2.02 1.20 -8.29
C ILE A 11 1.65 -0.16 -7.68
N THR A 12 2.64 -1.06 -7.52
CA THR A 12 2.44 -2.34 -6.84
C THR A 12 1.96 -2.14 -5.39
N GLN A 13 2.53 -1.19 -4.65
CA GLN A 13 2.08 -0.85 -3.28
C GLN A 13 0.62 -0.38 -3.25
N LEU A 14 0.23 0.48 -4.19
CA LEU A 14 -1.14 0.96 -4.30
C LEU A 14 -2.11 -0.19 -4.61
N GLN A 15 -1.72 -1.09 -5.51
CA GLN A 15 -2.52 -2.27 -5.83
C GLN A 15 -2.77 -3.14 -4.59
N ASP A 16 -1.72 -3.43 -3.82
CA ASP A 16 -1.82 -4.25 -2.61
C ASP A 16 -2.73 -3.60 -1.55
N GLU A 17 -2.61 -2.28 -1.34
CA GLU A 17 -3.43 -1.55 -0.37
C GLU A 17 -4.90 -1.48 -0.80
N ILE A 18 -5.19 -1.36 -2.10
CA ILE A 18 -6.58 -1.47 -2.61
C ILE A 18 -7.14 -2.87 -2.36
N GLN A 19 -6.35 -3.93 -2.61
CA GLN A 19 -6.79 -5.30 -2.36
C GLN A 19 -7.06 -5.55 -0.87
N ARG A 20 -6.23 -4.99 0.01
CA ARG A 20 -6.43 -5.03 1.47
C ARG A 20 -7.69 -4.30 1.88
N LEU A 21 -7.96 -3.11 1.33
CA LEU A 21 -9.20 -2.39 1.60
C LEU A 21 -10.44 -3.22 1.25
N LEU A 22 -10.46 -3.84 0.07
CA LEU A 22 -11.56 -4.72 -0.35
C LEU A 22 -11.73 -5.94 0.57
N THR A 23 -10.62 -6.50 1.05
CA THR A 23 -10.63 -7.61 2.00
C THR A 23 -11.20 -7.19 3.36
N ILE A 24 -10.86 -6.00 3.84
CA ILE A 24 -11.42 -5.43 5.07
C ILE A 24 -12.93 -5.21 4.90
N MET A 25 -13.37 -4.68 3.76
CA MET A 25 -14.80 -4.45 3.47
C MET A 25 -15.61 -5.76 3.50
N SER A 26 -15.14 -6.80 2.81
CA SER A 26 -15.84 -8.10 2.80
C SER A 26 -15.86 -8.76 4.18
N SER A 27 -14.75 -8.70 4.90
CA SER A 27 -14.63 -9.23 6.26
C SER A 27 -15.52 -8.48 7.26
N THR A 28 -15.64 -7.17 7.10
CA THR A 28 -16.53 -6.32 7.90
C THR A 28 -17.99 -6.71 7.70
N ILE A 29 -18.43 -6.87 6.44
CA ILE A 29 -19.81 -7.32 6.13
C ILE A 29 -20.05 -8.73 6.70
N ALA A 30 -19.09 -9.64 6.53
CA ALA A 30 -19.17 -10.99 7.07
C ALA A 30 -19.28 -10.97 8.61
N TYR A 31 -18.50 -10.14 9.30
CA TYR A 31 -18.56 -9.98 10.74
C TYR A 31 -19.92 -9.43 11.20
N LEU A 32 -20.39 -8.34 10.60
CA LEU A 32 -21.66 -7.70 10.96
C LEU A 32 -22.85 -8.65 10.80
N THR A 33 -22.88 -9.41 9.71
CA THR A 33 -23.96 -10.37 9.43
C THR A 33 -23.84 -11.64 10.28
N ALA A 34 -22.62 -12.09 10.57
CA ALA A 34 -22.39 -13.30 11.35
C ALA A 34 -22.54 -13.08 12.86
N ARG A 35 -22.33 -11.88 13.39
CA ARG A 35 -22.34 -11.61 14.85
C ARG A 35 -23.51 -10.75 15.34
N SER A 36 -24.41 -10.31 14.45
CA SER A 36 -25.62 -9.58 14.85
C SER A 36 -26.63 -10.44 15.62
N THR A 37 -27.36 -9.83 16.54
CA THR A 37 -28.52 -10.42 17.23
C THR A 37 -29.83 -9.79 16.76
N PHE A 38 -30.96 -10.41 17.09
CA PHE A 38 -32.29 -9.87 16.78
C PHE A 38 -32.66 -8.79 17.79
N LEU A 39 -33.21 -7.68 17.30
CA LEU A 39 -33.77 -6.62 18.14
C LEU A 39 -35.29 -6.74 18.20
N GLN A 40 -35.86 -6.49 19.39
CA GLN A 40 -37.30 -6.41 19.55
C GLN A 40 -37.80 -5.09 18.99
N VAL A 41 -38.67 -5.16 17.97
CA VAL A 41 -39.24 -3.97 17.32
C VAL A 41 -40.55 -3.53 17.98
N SER A 42 -41.29 -4.46 18.59
CA SER A 42 -42.55 -4.17 19.29
C SER A 42 -42.62 -4.94 20.61
N GLU A 43 -42.97 -4.25 21.70
CA GLU A 43 -43.16 -4.84 23.03
C GLU A 43 -44.31 -5.84 23.08
N GLN A 44 -45.27 -5.72 22.14
CA GLN A 44 -46.49 -6.55 22.08
C GLN A 44 -46.23 -7.93 21.46
N ILE A 45 -45.10 -8.12 20.79
CA ILE A 45 -44.74 -9.37 20.12
C ILE A 45 -43.54 -9.98 20.86
N PRO A 46 -43.74 -11.05 21.64
CA PRO A 46 -42.64 -11.70 22.36
C PRO A 46 -41.67 -12.36 21.38
N ILE A 47 -40.36 -12.25 21.67
CA ILE A 47 -39.30 -12.87 20.86
C ILE A 47 -39.41 -14.39 21.00
N THR A 48 -39.76 -15.08 19.93
CA THR A 48 -39.93 -16.55 19.93
C THR A 48 -38.67 -17.32 19.54
N LYS A 49 -37.64 -16.63 19.02
CA LYS A 49 -36.36 -17.23 18.63
C LYS A 49 -35.18 -16.39 19.10
N THR A 50 -34.44 -16.91 20.06
CA THR A 50 -33.15 -16.38 20.49
C THR A 50 -32.03 -17.10 19.75
N ARG A 51 -31.08 -16.34 19.21
CA ARG A 51 -29.87 -16.93 18.61
C ARG A 51 -29.01 -17.53 19.71
N ASN A 52 -28.22 -18.56 19.39
CA ASN A 52 -27.27 -19.14 20.36
C ASN A 52 -26.32 -18.02 20.86
N PRO A 53 -26.19 -17.80 22.18
CA PRO A 53 -25.29 -16.80 22.77
C PRO A 53 -23.83 -16.90 22.31
N ASP A 54 -23.35 -18.08 21.92
CA ASP A 54 -21.98 -18.24 21.39
C ASP A 54 -21.79 -17.63 19.99
N LYS A 55 -22.89 -17.32 19.30
CA LYS A 55 -22.91 -16.88 17.89
C LYS A 55 -23.11 -15.37 17.70
N TYR A 56 -23.35 -14.61 18.76
CA TYR A 56 -23.46 -13.15 18.67
C TYR A 56 -22.66 -12.49 19.79
N ASP A 57 -22.17 -11.28 19.52
CA ASP A 57 -21.35 -10.56 20.48
C ASP A 57 -22.25 -9.69 21.39
N PRO A 58 -21.87 -9.47 22.66
CA PRO A 58 -22.58 -8.53 23.53
C PRO A 58 -22.67 -7.13 22.88
N PRO A 59 -23.75 -6.36 23.11
CA PRO A 59 -23.95 -5.07 22.46
C PRO A 59 -22.75 -4.12 22.61
N GLU A 60 -22.17 -4.04 23.81
CA GLU A 60 -21.00 -3.18 24.07
C GLU A 60 -19.77 -3.60 23.24
N LEU A 61 -19.48 -4.90 23.19
CA LEU A 61 -18.37 -5.43 22.40
C LEU A 61 -18.62 -5.25 20.89
N PHE A 62 -19.86 -5.43 20.45
CA PHE A 62 -20.24 -5.25 19.06
C PHE A 62 -20.14 -3.79 18.60
N GLU A 63 -20.55 -2.83 19.44
CA GLU A 63 -20.35 -1.39 19.17
C GLU A 63 -18.87 -0.99 19.13
N ALA A 64 -18.06 -1.52 20.06
CA ALA A 64 -16.62 -1.29 20.08
C ALA A 64 -15.94 -1.80 18.80
N ASN A 65 -16.24 -3.04 18.41
CA ASN A 65 -15.70 -3.66 17.20
C ASN A 65 -16.16 -2.92 15.93
N LYS A 66 -17.42 -2.43 15.87
CA LYS A 66 -17.88 -1.58 14.76
C LYS A 66 -17.06 -0.30 14.64
N THR A 67 -16.76 0.34 15.76
CA THR A 67 -15.98 1.58 15.78
C THR A 67 -14.55 1.34 15.28
N GLU A 68 -13.92 0.24 15.71
CA GLU A 68 -12.61 -0.20 15.23
C GLU A 68 -12.61 -0.47 13.71
N LEU A 69 -13.59 -1.22 13.21
CA LEU A 69 -13.71 -1.53 11.78
C LEU A 69 -13.88 -0.26 10.92
N VAL A 70 -14.65 0.71 11.39
CA VAL A 70 -14.81 2.01 10.71
C VAL A 70 -13.49 2.79 10.72
N GLN A 71 -12.79 2.80 11.86
CA GLN A 71 -11.51 3.49 11.98
C GLN A 71 -10.46 2.88 11.03
N ASP A 72 -10.37 1.55 10.96
CA ASP A 72 -9.49 0.84 10.04
C ASP A 72 -9.79 1.16 8.58
N LEU A 73 -11.07 1.19 8.20
CA LEU A 73 -11.51 1.57 6.86
C LEU A 73 -11.06 2.99 6.49
N ILE A 74 -11.26 3.96 7.40
CA ILE A 74 -10.88 5.37 7.17
C ILE A 74 -9.37 5.52 7.07
N VAL A 75 -8.62 4.87 7.95
CA VAL A 75 -7.14 4.91 7.93
C VAL A 75 -6.62 4.34 6.62
N LYS A 76 -7.15 3.21 6.16
CA LYS A 76 -6.77 2.59 4.87
C LYS A 76 -7.13 3.47 3.68
N ALA A 77 -8.31 4.10 3.69
CA ALA A 77 -8.70 5.02 2.63
C ALA A 77 -7.74 6.22 2.53
N LYS A 78 -7.33 6.81 3.66
CA LYS A 78 -6.35 7.91 3.69
C LYS A 78 -4.96 7.46 3.24
N GLN A 79 -4.55 6.24 3.59
CA GLN A 79 -3.28 5.67 3.12
C GLN A 79 -3.27 5.54 1.60
N ILE A 80 -4.36 5.05 1.00
CA ILE A 80 -4.52 4.97 -0.46
C ILE A 80 -4.49 6.36 -1.08
N GLU A 81 -5.19 7.35 -0.50
CA GLU A 81 -5.18 8.73 -0.99
C GLU A 81 -3.76 9.31 -1.02
N TYR A 82 -2.99 9.12 0.06
CA TYR A 82 -1.59 9.54 0.12
C TYR A 82 -0.73 8.83 -0.93
N LEU A 83 -0.93 7.53 -1.13
CA LEU A 83 -0.20 6.77 -2.14
C LEU A 83 -0.48 7.30 -3.54
N ILE A 84 -1.74 7.61 -3.87
CA ILE A 84 -2.12 8.21 -5.16
C ILE A 84 -1.43 9.56 -5.35
N GLN A 85 -1.42 10.42 -4.33
CA GLN A 85 -0.73 11.73 -4.40
C GLN A 85 0.78 11.58 -4.56
N SER A 86 1.35 10.47 -4.09
CA SER A 86 2.78 10.18 -4.21
C SER A 86 3.17 9.54 -5.55
N LEU A 87 2.22 9.20 -6.43
CA LEU A 87 2.56 8.59 -7.71
C LEU A 87 3.32 9.58 -8.60
N PRO A 88 4.39 9.14 -9.28
CA PRO A 88 5.07 9.98 -10.26
C PRO A 88 4.12 10.32 -11.41
N VAL A 89 4.19 11.56 -11.91
CA VAL A 89 3.40 11.98 -13.08
C VAL A 89 3.85 11.16 -14.28
N PRO A 90 2.93 10.58 -15.06
CA PRO A 90 3.29 9.85 -16.26
C PRO A 90 3.93 10.79 -17.28
N GLU A 91 5.17 10.50 -17.67
CA GLU A 91 5.85 11.18 -18.79
C GLU A 91 5.41 10.54 -20.11
N PRO A 92 5.30 11.32 -21.21
CA PRO A 92 5.10 10.75 -22.55
C PRO A 92 6.21 9.77 -22.91
N GLU A 93 5.86 8.64 -23.52
CA GLU A 93 6.82 7.57 -23.86
C GLU A 93 8.04 8.07 -24.64
N GLN A 94 7.82 9.01 -25.57
CA GLN A 94 8.92 9.60 -26.35
C GLN A 94 9.89 10.41 -25.49
N GLN A 95 9.39 11.16 -24.51
CA GLN A 95 10.24 11.93 -23.59
C GLN A 95 11.01 10.99 -22.66
N GLN A 96 10.34 9.95 -22.16
CA GLN A 96 10.95 8.91 -21.35
C GLN A 96 12.06 8.19 -22.13
N ALA A 97 11.83 7.81 -23.39
CA ALA A 97 12.82 7.17 -24.25
C ALA A 97 14.05 8.06 -24.48
N ASN A 98 13.84 9.34 -24.79
CA ASN A 98 14.93 10.30 -24.98
C ASN A 98 15.74 10.49 -23.70
N ARG A 99 15.08 10.55 -22.53
CA ARG A 99 15.73 10.64 -21.22
C ARG A 99 16.57 9.40 -20.92
N LEU A 100 16.06 8.21 -21.23
CA LEU A 100 16.79 6.95 -21.05
C LEU A 100 18.04 6.91 -21.94
N GLN A 101 17.95 7.31 -23.20
CA GLN A 101 19.12 7.40 -24.10
C GLN A 101 20.17 8.40 -23.58
N ALA A 102 19.74 9.57 -23.09
CA ALA A 102 20.66 10.54 -22.52
C ALA A 102 21.37 10.02 -21.26
N LEU A 103 20.65 9.28 -20.40
CA LEU A 103 21.23 8.64 -19.22
C LEU A 103 22.21 7.53 -19.59
N GLU A 104 21.92 6.75 -20.63
CA GLU A 104 22.82 5.71 -21.13
C GLU A 104 24.14 6.31 -21.63
N GLN A 105 24.09 7.42 -22.37
CA GLN A 105 25.29 8.13 -22.81
C GLN A 105 26.11 8.66 -21.62
N GLN A 106 25.44 9.30 -20.64
CA GLN A 106 26.12 9.77 -19.43
C GLN A 106 26.79 8.64 -18.65
N MET A 107 26.16 7.45 -18.61
CA MET A 107 26.73 6.27 -17.98
C MET A 107 27.97 5.76 -18.72
N GLN A 108 27.96 5.77 -20.06
CA GLN A 108 29.13 5.41 -20.86
C GLN A 108 30.28 6.37 -20.61
N ASP A 109 30.04 7.67 -20.70
CA ASP A 109 31.06 8.71 -20.49
C ASP A 109 31.67 8.60 -19.07
N ALA A 110 30.82 8.47 -18.04
CA ALA A 110 31.28 8.31 -16.65
C ALA A 110 32.08 7.01 -16.44
N ASN A 111 31.72 5.93 -17.13
CA ASN A 111 32.45 4.67 -17.05
C ASN A 111 33.81 4.75 -17.76
N GLU A 112 33.90 5.44 -18.90
CA GLU A 112 35.17 5.70 -19.58
C GLU A 112 36.11 6.56 -18.71
N GLU A 113 35.58 7.62 -18.09
CA GLU A 113 36.35 8.43 -17.14
C GLU A 113 36.84 7.60 -15.94
N TYR A 114 35.98 6.73 -15.41
CA TYR A 114 36.34 5.82 -14.32
C TYR A 114 37.47 4.87 -14.73
N ILE A 115 37.38 4.23 -15.90
CA ILE A 115 38.43 3.34 -16.42
C ILE A 115 39.75 4.11 -16.55
N GLN A 116 39.73 5.32 -17.12
CA GLN A 116 40.93 6.14 -17.26
C GLN A 116 41.53 6.54 -15.90
N ALA A 117 40.71 6.85 -14.90
CA ALA A 117 41.17 7.16 -13.55
C ALA A 117 41.81 5.95 -12.87
N VAL A 118 41.22 4.77 -13.01
CA VAL A 118 41.75 3.50 -12.50
C VAL A 118 43.08 3.16 -13.17
N ASP A 119 43.19 3.32 -14.49
CA ASP A 119 44.43 3.06 -15.24
C ASP A 119 45.57 3.98 -14.81
N ARG A 120 45.27 5.26 -14.52
CA ARG A 120 46.26 6.21 -13.98
C ARG A 120 46.72 5.82 -12.58
N ALA A 121 45.81 5.35 -11.72
CA ALA A 121 46.14 4.93 -10.36
C ALA A 121 46.85 3.57 -10.30
N SER A 122 46.57 2.68 -11.25
CA SER A 122 47.18 1.34 -11.33
C SER A 122 48.63 1.37 -11.81
N LYS A 123 49.05 2.39 -12.58
CA LYS A 123 50.45 2.59 -12.95
C LYS A 123 51.22 3.11 -11.73
N PRO A 124 52.10 2.30 -11.10
CA PRO A 124 52.88 2.80 -9.98
C PRO A 124 53.77 3.94 -10.48
N SER A 125 53.67 5.10 -9.84
CA SER A 125 54.54 6.24 -10.05
C SER A 125 55.95 5.91 -9.54
N PHE A 126 56.69 5.07 -10.28
CA PHE A 126 58.13 4.93 -10.12
C PHE A 126 58.80 6.05 -10.91
N SER A 127 59.00 7.17 -10.23
CA SER A 127 59.93 8.21 -10.64
C SER A 127 60.35 9.00 -9.41
N CYS A 128 61.33 8.46 -8.68
CA CYS A 128 62.28 9.24 -7.89
C CYS A 128 63.60 8.48 -7.86
#